data_AF-A0A6G9YND7-F1
#
_entry.id   AF-A0A6G9YND7-F1
#
_cell.length_a   1.000
_cell.length_b   1.000
_cell.length_c   1.000
_cell.angle_alpha   90.00
_cell.angle_beta   90.00
_cell.angle_gamma   90.00
#
_symmetry.space_group_name_H-M   'P 1'
#
loop_
_entity.id
_entity.type
_entity.pdbx_description
1 polymer ?
#
loop_
_entity_poly.entity_id
_entity_poly.type
_entity_poly.pdbx_seq_one_letter_code
_entity_poly.pdbx_strand_id
1 'polypeptide(L)'
;MVRLVVLVAALLATAVACGNGEAAQPTSAPVDFWDTAPQNDQQYWEVYKRARAIEPCALIPRAELAKLGTVRSVVVTGPESCAAQLDSAKLGGSVRAQWRALAGTVEENGRVGTTKRIEDTTATVVADKDTRADKQVPAGERACTVSAKFPAHAGVSLAVTVPGGVEPCPVAETLTRTAVLAWKQQLRQDDPYPTVHTVLNGADPCAVTAHLGVTVKPDRQQLYVCALPYGGTEYAVLYEYQAQRAIENGIPIQIGDRTVFRHESNGAVYFEAQVGPPFADGEDGPQVPAVWVGGKDEQSLGQIMYQLLGMFPSW
;
A
#
# COMPACT_ATOMS: atom_id res chain seq x y z
N MET A 1 -13.89 -26.17 76.81
CA MET A 1 -15.34 -26.35 76.92
C MET A 1 -15.96 -26.14 75.54
N VAL A 2 -16.68 -27.18 75.09
CA VAL A 2 -17.73 -27.26 74.06
C VAL A 2 -17.44 -26.81 72.61
N ARG A 3 -17.45 -27.83 71.74
CA ARG A 3 -17.63 -27.84 70.28
C ARG A 3 -19.11 -27.65 69.90
N LEU A 4 -19.37 -27.03 68.74
CA LEU A 4 -20.48 -27.25 67.79
C LEU A 4 -20.12 -26.39 66.56
N VAL A 5 -19.61 -26.85 65.41
CA VAL A 5 -20.00 -27.87 64.42
C VAL A 5 -21.45 -27.74 63.94
N VAL A 6 -21.63 -27.46 62.63
CA VAL A 6 -22.45 -28.23 61.65
C VAL A 6 -23.10 -27.34 60.53
N LEU A 7 -22.69 -27.65 59.28
CA LEU A 7 -23.36 -27.63 57.94
C LEU A 7 -23.62 -26.30 57.19
N VAL A 8 -22.93 -25.97 56.08
CA VAL A 8 -22.93 -26.52 54.69
C VAL A 8 -24.19 -26.13 53.88
N ALA A 9 -23.99 -25.24 52.90
CA ALA A 9 -24.64 -25.33 51.58
C ALA A 9 -23.71 -24.74 50.53
N ALA A 10 -23.29 -25.60 49.61
CA ALA A 10 -22.48 -25.30 48.44
C ALA A 10 -23.33 -24.59 47.38
N LEU A 11 -22.74 -23.63 46.68
CA LEU A 11 -23.05 -23.38 45.27
C LEU A 11 -21.78 -22.82 44.60
N LEU A 12 -21.01 -23.78 44.10
CA LEU A 12 -20.02 -23.62 43.06
C LEU A 12 -20.73 -23.12 41.80
N ALA A 13 -20.47 -21.89 41.37
CA ALA A 13 -20.61 -21.48 39.99
C ALA A 13 -19.20 -21.24 39.43
N THR A 14 -18.58 -22.34 39.00
CA THR A 14 -17.40 -22.34 38.15
C THR A 14 -17.80 -21.80 36.77
N ALA A 15 -17.56 -20.52 36.51
CA ALA A 15 -17.49 -20.01 35.15
C ALA A 15 -16.10 -20.35 34.58
N VAL A 16 -15.95 -21.59 34.10
CA VAL A 16 -14.93 -21.93 33.11
C VAL A 16 -15.44 -21.37 31.79
N ALA A 17 -14.97 -20.18 31.41
CA ALA A 17 -15.09 -19.68 30.05
C ALA A 17 -13.70 -19.75 29.40
N CYS A 18 -13.36 -20.93 28.89
CA CYS A 18 -12.50 -21.05 27.72
C CYS A 18 -13.31 -20.53 26.53
N GLY A 19 -12.79 -19.55 25.79
CA GLY A 19 -13.42 -19.18 24.52
C GLY A 19 -13.07 -17.77 24.06
N ASN A 20 -12.11 -17.74 23.15
CA ASN A 20 -11.90 -16.73 22.11
C ASN A 20 -11.38 -15.38 22.60
N GLY A 21 -10.09 -15.17 22.37
CA GLY A 21 -9.55 -13.82 22.27
C GLY A 21 -10.30 -13.07 21.18
N GLU A 22 -11.25 -12.25 21.59
CA GLU A 22 -11.70 -11.13 20.79
C GLU A 22 -10.46 -10.27 20.53
N ALA A 23 -9.98 -10.34 19.29
CA ALA A 23 -9.03 -9.39 18.77
C ALA A 23 -9.56 -8.00 19.11
N ALA A 24 -8.77 -7.22 19.86
CA ALA A 24 -9.11 -5.84 20.18
C ALA A 24 -9.48 -5.13 18.87
N GLN A 25 -10.76 -4.79 18.70
CA GLN A 25 -11.23 -4.03 17.55
C GLN A 25 -10.42 -2.72 17.52
N PRO A 26 -9.57 -2.49 16.52
CA PRO A 26 -8.82 -1.25 16.47
C PRO A 26 -9.79 -0.12 16.13
N THR A 27 -9.99 0.77 17.10
CA THR A 27 -10.79 2.00 17.00
C THR A 27 -10.51 2.71 15.68
N SER A 28 -11.55 2.94 14.88
CA SER A 28 -11.53 3.86 13.74
C SER A 28 -10.88 5.17 14.18
N ALA A 29 -10.00 5.75 13.36
CA ALA A 29 -9.48 7.07 13.70
C ALA A 29 -10.64 8.07 13.85
N PRO A 30 -10.46 9.11 14.66
CA PRO A 30 -11.23 10.33 14.49
C PRO A 30 -11.23 10.75 13.02
N VAL A 31 -12.41 11.12 12.49
CA VAL A 31 -12.61 11.47 11.06
C VAL A 31 -11.70 12.63 10.63
N ASP A 32 -11.27 13.46 11.58
CA ASP A 32 -10.42 14.64 11.42
C ASP A 32 -8.90 14.33 11.45
N PHE A 33 -8.48 13.08 11.65
CA PHE A 33 -7.06 12.71 11.67
C PHE A 33 -6.32 13.19 10.41
N TRP A 34 -6.95 13.01 9.24
CA TRP A 34 -6.35 13.37 7.97
C TRP A 34 -6.28 14.89 7.73
N ASP A 35 -7.08 15.66 8.47
CA ASP A 35 -7.21 17.10 8.27
C ASP A 35 -6.16 17.91 9.07
N THR A 36 -5.29 17.24 9.83
CA THR A 36 -4.22 17.87 10.62
C THR A 36 -2.84 17.46 10.14
N ALA A 37 -1.96 18.43 9.88
CA ALA A 37 -0.57 18.15 9.51
C ALA A 37 0.22 17.60 10.71
N PRO A 38 1.05 16.55 10.53
CA PRO A 38 1.91 16.05 11.59
C PRO A 38 2.94 17.09 12.00
N GLN A 39 3.14 17.22 13.31
CA GLN A 39 4.02 18.23 13.95
C GLN A 39 5.32 17.64 14.48
N ASN A 40 5.44 16.31 14.53
CA ASN A 40 6.63 15.61 15.03
C ASN A 40 6.75 14.21 14.41
N ASP A 41 7.91 13.58 14.57
CA ASP A 41 8.21 12.28 13.96
C ASP A 41 7.21 11.19 14.36
N GLN A 42 6.75 11.17 15.62
CA GLN A 42 5.76 10.20 16.09
C GLN A 42 4.43 10.34 15.32
N GLN A 43 3.98 11.57 15.06
CA GLN A 43 2.79 11.81 14.25
C GLN A 43 3.00 11.43 12.78
N TYR A 44 4.19 11.67 12.22
CA TYR A 44 4.53 11.18 10.88
C TYR A 44 4.46 9.65 10.80
N TRP A 45 5.04 8.94 11.77
CA TRP A 45 4.98 7.48 11.86
C TRP A 45 3.54 6.96 11.92
N GLU A 46 2.68 7.63 12.69
CA GLU A 46 1.26 7.26 12.78
C GLU A 46 0.52 7.48 11.44
N VAL A 47 0.85 8.54 10.69
CA VAL A 47 0.33 8.76 9.32
C VAL A 47 0.70 7.58 8.40
N TYR A 48 1.97 7.18 8.36
CA TYR A 48 2.40 6.04 7.53
C TYR A 48 1.72 4.75 7.94
N LYS A 49 1.64 4.46 9.24
CA LYS A 49 0.96 3.27 9.77
C LYS A 49 -0.49 3.21 9.31
N ARG A 50 -1.23 4.32 9.43
CA ARG A 50 -2.64 4.37 9.00
C ARG A 50 -2.78 4.31 7.48
N ALA A 51 -1.91 4.98 6.74
CA ALA A 51 -1.97 4.99 5.28
C ALA A 51 -1.63 3.62 4.67
N ARG A 52 -0.78 2.79 5.31
CA ARG A 52 -0.54 1.39 4.90
C ARG A 52 -1.72 0.46 5.17
N ALA A 53 -2.60 0.84 6.10
CA ALA A 53 -3.80 0.07 6.40
C ALA A 53 -4.96 0.39 5.42
N ILE A 54 -4.78 1.36 4.53
CA ILE A 54 -5.75 1.65 3.48
C ILE A 54 -5.69 0.56 2.42
N GLU A 55 -6.82 -0.08 2.15
CA GLU A 55 -6.93 -0.99 1.04
C GLU A 55 -7.12 -0.24 -0.28
N PRO A 56 -6.15 -0.26 -1.20
CA PRO A 56 -6.18 0.61 -2.36
C PRO A 56 -7.40 0.30 -3.24
N CYS A 57 -7.75 -0.96 -3.49
CA CYS A 57 -8.90 -1.28 -4.33
C CYS A 57 -10.27 -0.92 -3.70
N ALA A 58 -10.34 -0.72 -2.38
CA ALA A 58 -11.56 -0.28 -1.71
C ALA A 58 -11.81 1.23 -1.88
N LEU A 59 -10.78 2.01 -2.22
CA LEU A 59 -10.92 3.47 -2.42
C LEU A 59 -11.87 3.83 -3.55
N ILE A 60 -11.99 2.98 -4.57
CA ILE A 60 -12.90 3.20 -5.69
C ILE A 60 -13.76 1.95 -5.89
N PRO A 61 -14.97 1.92 -5.30
CA PRO A 61 -15.86 0.78 -5.42
C PRO A 61 -16.20 0.46 -6.87
N ARG A 62 -16.39 -0.83 -7.18
CA ARG A 62 -16.80 -1.30 -8.51
C ARG A 62 -18.08 -0.61 -9.02
N ALA A 63 -19.01 -0.28 -8.11
CA ALA A 63 -20.24 0.44 -8.45
C ALA A 63 -19.98 1.87 -8.97
N GLU A 64 -18.95 2.55 -8.47
CA GLU A 64 -18.54 3.88 -8.94
C GLU A 64 -17.86 3.77 -10.30
N LEU A 65 -17.01 2.76 -10.50
CA LEU A 65 -16.40 2.44 -11.80
C LEU A 65 -17.48 2.11 -12.86
N ALA A 66 -18.52 1.35 -12.49
CA ALA A 66 -19.59 0.95 -13.40
C ALA A 66 -20.38 2.13 -14.00
N LYS A 67 -20.31 3.33 -13.41
CA LYS A 67 -20.90 4.55 -13.97
C LYS A 67 -20.15 5.04 -15.22
N LEU A 68 -18.92 4.59 -15.43
CA LEU A 68 -18.07 4.96 -16.57
C LEU A 68 -18.12 3.95 -17.72
N GLY A 69 -18.63 2.74 -17.47
CA GLY A 69 -18.69 1.66 -18.45
C GLY A 69 -18.74 0.27 -17.81
N THR A 70 -18.74 -0.78 -18.61
CA THR A 70 -18.73 -2.16 -18.10
C THR A 70 -17.36 -2.47 -17.52
N VAL A 71 -17.29 -2.70 -16.20
CA VAL A 71 -16.06 -3.06 -15.52
C VAL A 71 -15.62 -4.47 -15.95
N ARG A 72 -14.45 -4.58 -16.57
CA ARG A 72 -13.83 -5.86 -16.92
C ARG A 72 -13.06 -6.43 -15.75
N SER A 73 -12.14 -5.64 -15.20
CA SER A 73 -11.26 -6.06 -14.12
C SER A 73 -11.04 -4.94 -13.12
N VAL A 74 -10.79 -5.34 -11.87
CA VAL A 74 -10.24 -4.51 -10.80
C VAL A 74 -9.19 -5.39 -10.13
N VAL A 75 -7.95 -4.96 -10.13
CA VAL A 75 -6.80 -5.77 -9.69
C VAL A 75 -5.87 -4.96 -8.81
N VAL A 76 -5.35 -5.60 -7.76
CA VAL A 76 -4.26 -5.07 -6.95
C VAL A 76 -2.98 -5.13 -7.80
N THR A 77 -2.29 -4.01 -7.97
CA THR A 77 -1.05 -3.93 -8.78
C THR A 77 0.20 -3.75 -7.93
N GLY A 78 0.04 -3.62 -6.61
CA GLY A 78 1.10 -3.45 -5.62
C GLY A 78 0.48 -3.15 -4.25
N PRO A 79 1.26 -3.15 -3.16
CA PRO A 79 0.73 -2.95 -1.81
C PRO A 79 -0.02 -1.62 -1.62
N GLU A 80 0.35 -0.56 -2.32
CA GLU A 80 -0.33 0.75 -2.32
C GLU A 80 -1.30 0.95 -3.48
N SER A 81 -1.38 0.04 -4.46
CA SER A 81 -1.93 0.38 -5.77
C SER A 81 -2.97 -0.60 -6.29
N CYS A 82 -3.90 -0.04 -7.06
CA CYS A 82 -4.96 -0.78 -7.73
C CYS A 82 -5.18 -0.23 -9.13
N ALA A 83 -5.67 -1.09 -10.03
CA ALA A 83 -6.02 -0.72 -11.38
C ALA A 83 -7.38 -1.32 -11.77
N ALA A 84 -8.09 -0.61 -12.64
CA ALA A 84 -9.32 -1.07 -13.25
C ALA A 84 -9.30 -0.88 -14.76
N GLN A 85 -9.88 -1.84 -15.46
CA GLN A 85 -10.14 -1.76 -16.89
C GLN A 85 -11.64 -1.84 -17.15
N LEU A 86 -12.14 -0.95 -18.01
CA LEU A 86 -13.54 -0.87 -18.38
C LEU A 86 -13.71 -0.80 -19.89
N ASP A 87 -14.81 -1.34 -20.38
CA ASP A 87 -15.28 -1.07 -21.73
C ASP A 87 -15.84 0.33 -21.85
N SER A 88 -15.38 1.09 -22.84
CA SER A 88 -15.99 2.38 -23.15
C SER A 88 -17.24 2.18 -24.00
N ALA A 89 -18.15 3.17 -23.98
CA ALA A 89 -19.30 3.20 -24.88
C ALA A 89 -18.91 3.32 -26.37
N LYS A 90 -17.66 3.72 -26.67
CA LYS A 90 -17.13 3.76 -28.03
C LYS A 90 -16.66 2.36 -28.44
N LEU A 91 -17.10 1.89 -29.60
CA LEU A 91 -16.71 0.57 -30.12
C LEU A 91 -15.17 0.44 -30.17
N GLY A 92 -14.65 -0.58 -29.49
CA GLY A 92 -13.20 -0.85 -29.39
C GLY A 92 -12.40 0.08 -28.46
N GLY A 93 -13.04 1.02 -27.77
CA GLY A 93 -12.38 1.87 -26.78
C GLY A 93 -12.39 1.26 -25.39
N SER A 94 -11.31 1.45 -24.62
CA SER A 94 -11.23 1.07 -23.21
C SER A 94 -10.95 2.29 -22.32
N VAL A 95 -11.46 2.24 -21.09
CA VAL A 95 -11.07 3.17 -20.03
C VAL A 95 -10.17 2.42 -19.07
N ARG A 96 -9.02 3.01 -18.74
CA ARG A 96 -8.09 2.48 -17.75
C ARG A 96 -7.97 3.48 -16.62
N ALA A 97 -8.15 3.02 -15.39
CA ALA A 97 -7.92 3.80 -14.18
C ALA A 97 -6.88 3.09 -13.34
N GLN A 98 -5.86 3.81 -12.89
CA GLN A 98 -4.86 3.31 -11.95
C GLN A 98 -4.76 4.30 -10.81
N TRP A 99 -4.74 3.82 -9.58
CA TRP A 99 -4.60 4.67 -8.43
C TRP A 99 -3.71 4.04 -7.37
N ARG A 100 -3.12 4.90 -6.54
CA ARG A 100 -2.27 4.49 -5.44
C ARG A 100 -2.41 5.39 -4.23
N ALA A 101 -2.28 4.78 -3.06
CA ALA A 101 -2.09 5.47 -1.80
C ALA A 101 -0.72 6.17 -1.79
N LEU A 102 -0.66 7.31 -1.13
CA LEU A 102 0.55 8.11 -0.91
C LEU A 102 0.68 8.45 0.57
N ALA A 103 1.91 8.50 1.07
CA ALA A 103 2.23 9.12 2.35
C ALA A 103 3.61 9.77 2.29
N GLY A 104 3.79 10.78 3.13
CA GLY A 104 5.01 11.57 3.23
C GLY A 104 4.92 12.91 2.49
N THR A 105 5.89 13.77 2.79
CA THR A 105 6.14 15.04 2.11
C THR A 105 6.84 14.78 0.78
N VAL A 106 6.26 13.98 -0.11
CA VAL A 106 6.74 13.97 -1.50
C VAL A 106 6.28 15.29 -2.09
N GLU A 107 7.12 16.31 -2.01
CA GLU A 107 6.95 17.51 -2.80
C GLU A 107 6.94 17.07 -4.26
N GLU A 108 5.84 17.36 -4.96
CA GLU A 108 5.75 17.17 -6.40
C GLU A 108 6.49 18.30 -7.10
N ASN A 109 7.77 18.47 -6.75
CA ASN A 109 8.63 19.50 -7.32
C ASN A 109 8.71 19.26 -8.83
N GLY A 110 8.26 20.26 -9.60
CA GLY A 110 8.33 20.24 -11.06
C GLY A 110 7.13 19.62 -11.80
N ARG A 111 6.04 19.24 -11.12
CA ARG A 111 4.82 18.86 -11.86
C ARG A 111 4.12 20.09 -12.45
N VAL A 112 4.04 20.11 -13.78
CA VAL A 112 3.20 21.04 -14.55
C VAL A 112 1.75 20.60 -14.38
N GLY A 113 0.87 21.49 -13.93
CA GLY A 113 -0.54 21.18 -13.74
C GLY A 113 -1.32 22.31 -13.08
N THR A 114 -2.63 22.11 -12.92
CA THR A 114 -3.52 23.05 -12.24
C THR A 114 -3.77 22.58 -10.81
N THR A 115 -3.54 23.45 -9.82
CA THR A 115 -3.92 23.18 -8.43
C THR A 115 -5.41 23.48 -8.23
N LYS A 116 -6.14 22.56 -7.60
CA LYS A 116 -7.55 22.67 -7.24
C LYS A 116 -7.79 22.14 -5.82
N ARG A 117 -9.00 22.35 -5.33
CA ARG A 117 -9.50 21.73 -4.10
C ARG A 117 -10.47 20.61 -4.46
N ILE A 118 -10.29 19.44 -3.85
CA ILE A 118 -11.23 18.33 -3.90
C ILE A 118 -11.53 17.97 -2.44
N GLU A 119 -12.73 18.32 -1.97
CA GLU A 119 -13.05 18.27 -0.54
C GLU A 119 -12.00 19.04 0.29
N ASP A 120 -11.52 18.42 1.38
CA ASP A 120 -10.49 18.99 2.26
C ASP A 120 -9.06 18.75 1.76
N THR A 121 -8.88 18.20 0.56
CA THR A 121 -7.56 17.94 -0.04
C THR A 121 -7.12 19.01 -1.03
N THR A 122 -5.81 19.21 -1.11
CA THR A 122 -5.17 19.96 -2.19
C THR A 122 -4.86 18.99 -3.31
N ALA A 123 -5.40 19.24 -4.50
CA ALA A 123 -5.26 18.37 -5.65
C ALA A 123 -4.47 19.04 -6.78
N THR A 124 -3.48 18.33 -7.31
CA THR A 124 -2.79 18.70 -8.55
C THR A 124 -3.39 17.92 -9.70
N VAL A 125 -3.93 18.60 -10.71
CA VAL A 125 -4.49 18.02 -11.93
C VAL A 125 -3.51 18.25 -13.08
N VAL A 126 -3.07 17.17 -13.71
CA VAL A 126 -2.14 17.17 -14.85
C VAL A 126 -2.87 16.58 -16.05
N ALA A 127 -3.26 17.42 -17.00
CA ALA A 127 -3.81 16.96 -18.27
C ALA A 127 -2.67 16.58 -19.23
N ASP A 128 -2.96 15.72 -20.20
CA ASP A 128 -2.00 15.33 -21.24
C ASP A 128 -1.33 16.52 -21.96
N LYS A 129 -2.09 17.59 -22.25
CA LYS A 129 -1.54 18.84 -22.82
C LYS A 129 -0.48 19.52 -21.94
N ASP A 130 -0.53 19.34 -20.62
CA ASP A 130 0.37 20.01 -19.67
C ASP A 130 1.76 19.36 -19.67
N THR A 131 1.86 18.10 -20.10
CA THR A 131 3.11 17.33 -20.17
C THR A 131 3.84 17.45 -21.52
N ARG A 132 3.27 18.18 -22.48
CA ARG A 132 3.78 18.28 -23.85
C ARG A 132 4.31 19.67 -24.17
N ALA A 133 5.47 19.71 -24.83
CA ALA A 133 6.12 20.97 -25.23
C ALA A 133 5.27 21.79 -26.22
N ASP A 134 4.56 21.12 -27.13
CA ASP A 134 3.68 21.74 -28.12
C ASP A 134 2.25 21.99 -27.60
N LYS A 135 1.93 21.51 -26.39
CA LYS A 135 0.61 21.54 -25.76
C LYS A 135 -0.51 20.96 -26.63
N GLN A 136 -0.19 20.13 -27.63
CA GLN A 136 -1.17 19.57 -28.53
C GLN A 136 -1.86 18.36 -27.91
N VAL A 137 -3.19 18.36 -28.05
CA VAL A 137 -4.06 17.27 -27.62
C VAL A 137 -3.89 16.07 -28.56
N PRO A 138 -3.55 14.87 -28.04
CA PRO A 138 -3.48 13.68 -28.87
C PRO A 138 -4.85 13.32 -29.46
N ALA A 139 -4.86 12.91 -30.73
CA ALA A 139 -6.08 12.40 -31.40
C ALA A 139 -6.47 10.98 -30.92
N GLY A 140 -5.51 10.25 -30.33
CA GLY A 140 -5.68 8.90 -29.79
C GLY A 140 -6.22 8.89 -28.36
N GLU A 141 -5.67 7.99 -27.53
CA GLU A 141 -6.00 7.97 -26.10
C GLU A 141 -5.62 9.30 -25.42
N ARG A 142 -6.50 9.75 -24.53
CA ARG A 142 -6.34 10.96 -23.72
C ARG A 142 -6.10 10.54 -22.28
N ALA A 143 -5.22 11.24 -21.57
CA ALA A 143 -4.89 10.92 -20.19
C ALA A 143 -4.99 12.12 -19.25
N CYS A 144 -5.32 11.86 -17.99
CA CYS A 144 -5.26 12.85 -16.92
C CYS A 144 -4.85 12.19 -15.61
N THR A 145 -4.01 12.88 -14.85
CA THR A 145 -3.59 12.46 -13.51
C THR A 145 -4.05 13.49 -12.49
N VAL A 146 -4.65 13.02 -11.40
CA VAL A 146 -5.04 13.83 -10.25
C VAL A 146 -4.36 13.28 -9.02
N SER A 147 -3.57 14.10 -8.33
CA SER A 147 -2.94 13.74 -7.05
C SER A 147 -3.53 14.62 -5.95
N ALA A 148 -4.35 14.02 -5.08
CA ALA A 148 -5.03 14.68 -3.97
C ALA A 148 -4.29 14.37 -2.66
N LYS A 149 -3.94 15.42 -1.91
CA LYS A 149 -3.19 15.32 -0.65
C LYS A 149 -3.97 15.95 0.51
N PHE A 150 -4.07 15.18 1.58
CA PHE A 150 -4.57 15.63 2.87
C PHE A 150 -3.52 16.48 3.60
N PRO A 151 -3.95 17.39 4.50
CA PRO A 151 -3.04 18.09 5.40
C PRO A 151 -2.10 17.16 6.17
N ALA A 152 -2.56 15.96 6.54
CA ALA A 152 -1.74 14.94 7.20
C ALA A 152 -0.56 14.38 6.36
N HIS A 153 -0.31 14.91 5.15
CA HIS A 153 0.73 14.44 4.24
C HIS A 153 0.52 12.99 3.76
N ALA A 154 -0.73 12.59 3.61
CA ALA A 154 -1.14 11.36 2.92
C ALA A 154 -2.10 11.70 1.78
N GLY A 155 -2.41 10.74 0.92
CA GLY A 155 -3.34 11.01 -0.18
C GLY A 155 -3.45 9.90 -1.20
N VAL A 156 -4.00 10.26 -2.34
CA VAL A 156 -4.20 9.37 -3.48
C VAL A 156 -3.68 10.02 -4.76
N SER A 157 -2.97 9.26 -5.57
CA SER A 157 -2.67 9.62 -6.95
C SER A 157 -3.46 8.71 -7.87
N LEU A 158 -4.18 9.30 -8.82
CA LEU A 158 -5.05 8.60 -9.75
C LEU A 158 -4.76 9.05 -11.17
N ALA A 159 -4.51 8.10 -12.06
CA ALA A 159 -4.35 8.30 -13.49
C ALA A 159 -5.50 7.62 -14.23
N VAL A 160 -6.11 8.34 -15.17
CA VAL A 160 -7.14 7.81 -16.06
C VAL A 160 -6.73 8.02 -17.49
N THR A 161 -6.90 6.96 -18.29
CA THR A 161 -6.77 6.98 -19.74
C THR A 161 -8.13 6.64 -20.36
N VAL A 162 -8.58 7.47 -21.30
CA VAL A 162 -9.85 7.31 -22.02
C VAL A 162 -9.63 7.33 -23.54
N PRO A 163 -10.58 6.81 -24.33
CA PRO A 163 -10.51 6.92 -25.79
C PRO A 163 -10.59 8.37 -26.28
N GLY A 164 -10.01 8.63 -27.45
CA GLY A 164 -10.10 9.95 -28.10
C GLY A 164 -11.53 10.42 -28.32
N GLY A 165 -11.76 11.71 -28.03
CA GLY A 165 -13.07 12.37 -28.05
C GLY A 165 -13.74 12.49 -26.67
N VAL A 166 -13.18 11.86 -25.64
CA VAL A 166 -13.61 12.01 -24.24
C VAL A 166 -12.58 12.84 -23.48
N GLU A 167 -13.03 13.78 -22.65
CA GLU A 167 -12.13 14.55 -21.80
C GLU A 167 -11.80 13.76 -20.51
N PRO A 168 -10.53 13.42 -20.25
CA PRO A 168 -10.14 12.52 -19.15
C PRO A 168 -10.20 13.17 -17.76
N CYS A 169 -9.95 14.47 -17.64
CA CYS A 169 -9.82 15.11 -16.32
C CYS A 169 -11.11 15.14 -15.49
N PRO A 170 -12.31 15.39 -16.06
CA PRO A 170 -13.56 15.26 -15.30
C PRO A 170 -13.78 13.86 -14.73
N VAL A 171 -13.36 12.82 -15.46
CA VAL A 171 -13.42 11.42 -15.00
C VAL A 171 -12.45 11.22 -13.84
N ALA A 172 -11.20 11.64 -14.01
CA ALA A 172 -10.17 11.53 -12.97
C ALA A 172 -10.55 12.29 -11.70
N GLU A 173 -11.03 13.53 -11.80
CA GLU A 173 -11.47 14.36 -10.66
C GLU A 173 -12.66 13.71 -9.92
N THR A 174 -13.60 13.10 -10.64
CA THR A 174 -14.74 12.40 -10.04
C THR A 174 -14.29 11.17 -9.26
N LEU A 175 -13.45 10.33 -9.87
CA LEU A 175 -12.91 9.14 -9.20
C LEU A 175 -12.00 9.50 -8.02
N THR A 176 -11.22 10.57 -8.11
CA THR A 176 -10.42 11.07 -6.99
C THR A 176 -11.30 11.54 -5.84
N ARG A 177 -12.42 12.23 -6.10
CA ARG A 177 -13.37 12.60 -5.04
C ARG A 177 -13.90 11.35 -4.32
N THR A 178 -14.30 10.32 -5.05
CA THR A 178 -14.71 9.04 -4.48
C THR A 178 -13.61 8.45 -3.59
N ALA A 179 -12.37 8.40 -4.08
CA ALA A 179 -11.23 7.89 -3.33
C ALA A 179 -10.94 8.68 -2.05
N VAL A 180 -11.03 10.02 -2.10
CA VAL A 180 -10.84 10.89 -0.93
C VAL A 180 -11.91 10.63 0.13
N LEU A 181 -13.18 10.49 -0.26
CA LEU A 181 -14.28 10.19 0.66
C LEU A 181 -14.12 8.80 1.29
N ALA A 182 -13.81 7.78 0.50
CA ALA A 182 -13.56 6.42 0.97
C ALA A 182 -12.35 6.36 1.93
N TRP A 183 -11.27 7.10 1.63
CA TRP A 183 -10.10 7.21 2.49
C TRP A 183 -10.45 7.78 3.87
N LYS A 184 -11.25 8.86 3.92
CA LYS A 184 -11.69 9.47 5.19
C LYS A 184 -12.53 8.51 6.04
N GLN A 185 -13.35 7.68 5.39
CA GLN A 185 -14.12 6.64 6.06
C GLN A 185 -13.26 5.49 6.60
N GLN A 186 -11.99 5.41 6.17
CA GLN A 186 -11.09 4.30 6.48
C GLN A 186 -11.75 2.96 6.19
N LEU A 187 -12.48 2.87 5.06
CA LEU A 187 -13.13 1.63 4.64
C LEU A 187 -12.12 0.49 4.73
N ARG A 188 -12.46 -0.50 5.56
CA ARG A 188 -11.52 -1.50 6.06
C ARG A 188 -11.55 -2.75 5.19
N GLN A 189 -10.52 -3.55 5.40
CA GLN A 189 -10.34 -4.94 4.96
C GLN A 189 -11.57 -5.86 5.10
N ASP A 190 -12.54 -5.51 5.94
CA ASP A 190 -13.68 -6.37 6.31
C ASP A 190 -14.97 -6.03 5.56
N ASP A 191 -14.96 -5.00 4.71
CA ASP A 191 -16.08 -4.72 3.80
C ASP A 191 -16.18 -5.84 2.74
N PRO A 192 -17.38 -6.16 2.21
CA PRO A 192 -17.62 -7.27 1.28
C PRO A 192 -16.99 -7.07 -0.12
N TYR A 193 -15.94 -6.26 -0.21
CA TYR A 193 -15.11 -6.12 -1.39
C TYR A 193 -14.11 -7.28 -1.39
N PRO A 194 -13.93 -7.97 -2.52
CA PRO A 194 -12.92 -9.01 -2.66
C PRO A 194 -11.53 -8.34 -2.69
N THR A 195 -11.02 -7.94 -1.52
CA THR A 195 -9.64 -7.49 -1.36
C THR A 195 -8.75 -8.68 -1.08
N VAL A 196 -7.57 -8.66 -1.69
CA VAL A 196 -6.56 -9.67 -1.45
C VAL A 196 -5.78 -9.31 -0.20
N HIS A 197 -5.85 -10.17 0.82
CA HIS A 197 -5.05 -10.05 2.03
C HIS A 197 -3.80 -10.91 1.92
N THR A 198 -2.65 -10.26 2.09
CA THR A 198 -1.33 -10.86 2.14
C THR A 198 -0.63 -10.47 3.44
N VAL A 199 0.52 -11.07 3.69
CA VAL A 199 1.38 -10.72 4.84
C VAL A 199 1.94 -9.30 4.79
N LEU A 200 1.85 -8.60 3.64
CA LEU A 200 2.36 -7.24 3.47
C LEU A 200 1.32 -6.16 3.76
N ASN A 201 0.02 -6.49 3.85
CA ASN A 201 -1.01 -5.50 4.14
C ASN A 201 -0.77 -4.88 5.53
N GLY A 202 -0.59 -3.55 5.59
CA GLY A 202 -0.27 -2.83 6.83
C GLY A 202 1.16 -3.02 7.36
N ALA A 203 1.99 -3.87 6.74
CA ALA A 203 3.34 -4.17 7.22
C ALA A 203 4.28 -2.96 7.02
N ASP A 204 5.20 -2.76 7.98
CA ASP A 204 6.13 -1.63 7.98
C ASP A 204 7.53 -2.05 7.48
N PRO A 205 7.98 -1.63 6.28
CA PRO A 205 9.33 -1.88 5.79
C PRO A 205 10.45 -1.35 6.69
N CYS A 206 10.18 -0.32 7.51
CA CYS A 206 11.14 0.19 8.47
C CYS A 206 11.13 -0.54 9.82
N ALA A 207 10.22 -1.48 10.09
CA ALA A 207 10.22 -2.19 11.37
C ALA A 207 11.49 -3.05 11.58
N VAL A 208 12.18 -3.45 10.51
CA VAL A 208 13.49 -4.14 10.59
C VAL A 208 14.57 -3.30 11.28
N THR A 209 14.42 -1.97 11.30
CA THR A 209 15.43 -1.05 11.87
C THR A 209 15.65 -1.29 13.37
N ALA A 210 14.59 -1.63 14.10
CA ALA A 210 14.68 -1.97 15.53
C ALA A 210 15.53 -3.23 15.75
N HIS A 211 15.43 -4.22 14.86
CA HIS A 211 16.21 -5.45 14.91
C HIS A 211 17.69 -5.24 14.53
N LEU A 212 17.96 -4.23 13.71
CA LEU A 212 19.30 -3.83 13.29
C LEU A 212 19.96 -2.84 14.27
N GLY A 213 19.24 -2.37 15.29
CA GLY A 213 19.73 -1.36 16.23
C GLY A 213 19.97 0.01 15.59
N VAL A 214 19.24 0.32 14.50
CA VAL A 214 19.34 1.60 13.78
C VAL A 214 18.05 2.40 13.92
N THR A 215 18.15 3.71 13.75
CA THR A 215 17.00 4.61 13.77
C THR A 215 16.88 5.31 12.44
N VAL A 216 15.66 5.37 11.92
CA VAL A 216 15.34 6.00 10.64
C VAL A 216 14.40 7.18 10.91
N LYS A 217 14.62 8.29 10.19
CA LYS A 217 13.71 9.43 10.23
C LYS A 217 12.52 9.18 9.29
N PRO A 218 11.32 9.72 9.58
CA PRO A 218 10.15 9.49 8.74
C PRO A 218 10.30 9.92 7.28
N ASP A 219 11.14 10.92 6.99
CA ASP A 219 11.42 11.41 5.63
C ASP A 219 12.22 10.43 4.75
N ARG A 220 12.78 9.38 5.35
CA ARG A 220 13.48 8.29 4.64
C ARG A 220 12.55 7.11 4.32
N GLN A 221 11.26 7.28 4.53
CA GLN A 221 10.26 6.25 4.31
C GLN A 221 9.25 6.66 3.23
N GLN A 222 8.84 5.68 2.43
CA GLN A 222 7.57 5.69 1.69
C GLN A 222 6.68 4.57 2.25
N LEU A 223 5.42 4.49 1.81
CA LEU A 223 4.49 3.48 2.34
C LEU A 223 5.10 2.07 2.35
N TYR A 224 5.80 1.68 1.29
CA TYR A 224 6.35 0.33 1.15
C TYR A 224 7.86 0.32 0.89
N VAL A 225 8.54 1.44 1.13
CA VAL A 225 10.00 1.57 1.01
C VAL A 225 10.58 2.14 2.28
N CYS A 226 11.66 1.56 2.79
CA CYS A 226 12.46 2.11 3.86
C CYS A 226 13.90 2.31 3.39
N ALA A 227 14.38 3.54 3.35
CA ALA A 227 15.82 3.82 3.25
C ALA A 227 16.41 3.83 4.66
N LEU A 228 17.35 2.94 4.93
CA LEU A 228 17.93 2.77 6.26
C LEU A 228 19.46 2.82 6.23
N PRO A 229 20.10 3.49 7.21
CA PRO A 229 21.54 3.44 7.37
C PRO A 229 21.95 2.14 8.07
N TYR A 230 22.95 1.44 7.55
CA TYR A 230 23.54 0.26 8.19
C TYR A 230 25.00 0.09 7.75
N GLY A 231 25.89 -0.31 8.66
CA GLY A 231 27.31 -0.54 8.31
C GLY A 231 28.03 0.66 7.68
N GLY A 232 27.61 1.90 7.97
CA GLY A 232 28.22 3.12 7.42
C GLY A 232 27.79 3.50 5.99
N THR A 233 26.82 2.80 5.39
CA THR A 233 26.21 3.12 4.10
C THR A 233 24.68 3.07 4.18
N GLU A 234 24.00 3.40 3.09
CA GLU A 234 22.54 3.32 2.96
C GLU A 234 22.11 2.06 2.21
N TYR A 235 20.99 1.50 2.67
CA TYR A 235 20.26 0.39 2.07
C TYR A 235 18.81 0.79 1.86
N ALA A 236 18.13 0.08 0.96
CA ALA A 236 16.70 0.20 0.79
C ALA A 236 16.04 -1.16 0.98
N VAL A 237 14.92 -1.16 1.72
CA VAL A 237 13.99 -2.28 1.86
C VAL A 237 12.72 -1.89 1.12
N LEU A 238 12.24 -2.76 0.24
CA LEU A 238 11.01 -2.57 -0.53
C LEU A 238 10.08 -3.78 -0.31
N TYR A 239 8.79 -3.51 -0.11
CA TYR A 239 7.73 -4.51 -0.10
C TYR A 239 6.95 -4.41 -1.40
N GLU A 240 6.69 -5.53 -2.04
CA GLU A 240 6.08 -5.54 -3.36
C GLU A 240 5.23 -6.79 -3.61
N TYR A 241 4.38 -6.69 -4.63
CA TYR A 241 3.70 -7.82 -5.22
C TYR A 241 4.27 -8.02 -6.62
N GLN A 242 4.82 -9.20 -6.87
CA GLN A 242 5.45 -9.50 -8.16
C GLN A 242 5.20 -10.95 -8.56
N ALA A 243 5.45 -11.25 -9.84
CA ALA A 243 5.36 -12.61 -10.34
C ALA A 243 6.41 -13.51 -9.67
N GLN A 244 6.01 -14.67 -9.18
CA GLN A 244 6.92 -15.62 -8.52
C GLN A 244 8.15 -15.94 -9.40
N ARG A 245 7.95 -16.07 -10.71
CA ARG A 245 9.03 -16.33 -11.67
C ARG A 245 10.06 -15.21 -11.74
N ALA A 246 9.66 -13.95 -11.52
CA ALA A 246 10.58 -12.82 -11.55
C ALA A 246 11.60 -12.91 -10.41
N ILE A 247 11.14 -13.28 -9.21
CA ILE A 247 11.98 -13.60 -8.05
C ILE A 247 12.90 -14.77 -8.36
N GLU A 248 12.33 -15.87 -8.87
CA GLU A 248 13.07 -17.11 -9.10
C GLU A 248 14.11 -17.03 -10.23
N ASN A 249 14.10 -15.97 -11.04
CA ASN A 249 15.11 -15.72 -12.07
C ASN A 249 16.48 -15.30 -11.48
N GLY A 250 16.57 -15.08 -10.17
CA GLY A 250 17.83 -14.82 -9.46
C GLY A 250 18.63 -16.08 -9.15
N ILE A 251 19.81 -15.90 -8.55
CA ILE A 251 20.65 -16.99 -8.06
C ILE A 251 20.16 -17.38 -6.66
N PRO A 252 19.68 -18.61 -6.42
CA PRO A 252 19.22 -19.01 -5.10
C PRO A 252 20.40 -19.11 -4.12
N ILE A 253 20.26 -18.45 -2.98
CA ILE A 253 21.15 -18.49 -1.83
C ILE A 253 20.35 -18.83 -0.57
N GLN A 254 21.03 -19.27 0.48
CA GLN A 254 20.40 -19.57 1.77
C GLN A 254 20.74 -18.47 2.78
N ILE A 255 19.71 -17.90 3.39
CA ILE A 255 19.83 -16.96 4.50
C ILE A 255 18.98 -17.49 5.65
N GLY A 256 19.64 -18.00 6.69
CA GLY A 256 18.96 -18.78 7.72
C GLY A 256 18.40 -20.09 7.14
N ASP A 257 17.11 -20.32 7.34
CA ASP A 257 16.34 -21.45 6.82
C ASP A 257 15.50 -21.09 5.57
N ARG A 258 15.73 -19.89 5.00
CA ARG A 258 14.94 -19.36 3.88
C ARG A 258 15.78 -19.29 2.61
N THR A 259 15.18 -19.71 1.50
CA THR A 259 15.70 -19.45 0.16
C THR A 259 15.48 -17.99 -0.19
N VAL A 260 16.55 -17.32 -0.57
CA VAL A 260 16.58 -15.94 -1.04
C VAL A 260 17.20 -15.93 -2.43
N PHE A 261 16.75 -15.06 -3.31
CA PHE A 261 17.28 -14.95 -4.65
C PHE A 261 18.17 -13.71 -4.74
N ARG A 262 19.42 -13.93 -5.13
CA ARG A 262 20.40 -12.89 -5.40
C ARG A 262 20.30 -12.46 -6.84
N HIS A 263 20.15 -11.16 -7.05
CA HIS A 263 20.13 -10.56 -8.37
C HIS A 263 21.23 -9.50 -8.49
N GLU A 264 21.52 -9.14 -9.73
CA GLU A 264 22.40 -8.05 -10.05
C GLU A 264 21.82 -7.28 -11.25
N SER A 265 21.69 -5.97 -11.10
CA SER A 265 21.22 -5.09 -12.17
C SER A 265 22.05 -3.82 -12.19
N ASN A 266 22.58 -3.47 -13.36
CA ASN A 266 23.44 -2.29 -13.54
C ASN A 266 24.61 -2.21 -12.54
N GLY A 267 25.18 -3.37 -12.17
CA GLY A 267 26.28 -3.47 -11.20
C GLY A 267 25.87 -3.28 -9.73
N ALA A 268 24.57 -3.22 -9.42
CA ALA A 268 24.05 -3.20 -8.05
C ALA A 268 23.46 -4.57 -7.70
N VAL A 269 23.87 -5.10 -6.54
CA VAL A 269 23.37 -6.36 -5.99
C VAL A 269 22.13 -6.09 -5.14
N TYR A 270 21.14 -6.96 -5.24
CA TYR A 270 19.97 -6.95 -4.38
C TYR A 270 19.47 -8.38 -4.14
N PHE A 271 18.78 -8.54 -3.02
CA PHE A 271 18.19 -9.80 -2.58
C PHE A 271 16.67 -9.69 -2.58
N GLU A 272 16.02 -10.72 -3.10
CA GLU A 272 14.56 -10.85 -3.11
C GLU A 272 14.14 -12.16 -2.43
N ALA A 273 13.02 -12.12 -1.73
CA ALA A 273 12.43 -13.30 -1.14
C ALA A 273 10.91 -13.18 -1.13
N GLN A 274 10.23 -14.24 -1.52
CA GLN A 274 8.80 -14.36 -1.29
C GLN A 274 8.56 -14.55 0.22
N VAL A 275 7.53 -13.90 0.77
CA VAL A 275 7.22 -13.87 2.22
C VAL A 275 5.82 -14.40 2.57
N GLY A 276 5.06 -14.84 1.57
CA GLY A 276 3.74 -15.45 1.77
C GLY A 276 3.24 -16.16 0.50
N PRO A 277 2.05 -16.76 0.54
CA PRO A 277 1.54 -17.57 -0.57
C PRO A 277 1.17 -16.71 -1.80
N PRO A 278 1.09 -17.32 -2.99
CA PRO A 278 0.49 -16.69 -4.15
C PRO A 278 -0.96 -16.27 -3.90
N PHE A 279 -1.35 -15.12 -4.43
CA PHE A 279 -2.61 -14.47 -4.09
C PHE A 279 -3.48 -14.11 -5.30
N ALA A 280 -2.89 -14.10 -6.49
CA ALA A 280 -3.57 -13.85 -7.76
C ALA A 280 -2.79 -14.49 -8.91
N ASP A 281 -3.44 -14.70 -10.05
CA ASP A 281 -2.78 -15.04 -11.30
C ASP A 281 -2.45 -13.75 -12.07
N GLY A 282 -1.19 -13.58 -12.45
CA GLY A 282 -0.73 -12.52 -13.35
C GLY A 282 -0.36 -13.07 -14.73
N GLU A 283 -0.09 -12.17 -15.67
CA GLU A 283 0.33 -12.52 -17.04
C GLU A 283 1.59 -13.40 -17.04
N ASP A 284 2.55 -13.08 -16.18
CA ASP A 284 3.82 -13.80 -16.03
C ASP A 284 3.79 -14.93 -14.99
N GLY A 285 2.59 -15.30 -14.53
CA GLY A 285 2.37 -16.32 -13.52
C GLY A 285 1.84 -15.78 -12.18
N PRO A 286 1.76 -16.64 -11.15
CA PRO A 286 1.19 -16.29 -9.87
C PRO A 286 1.91 -15.09 -9.24
N GLN A 287 1.12 -14.13 -8.74
CA GLN A 287 1.58 -12.98 -7.97
C GLN A 287 1.75 -13.37 -6.51
N VAL A 288 2.88 -12.99 -5.93
CA VAL A 288 3.25 -13.33 -4.55
C VAL A 288 3.69 -12.08 -3.79
N PRO A 289 3.49 -12.03 -2.45
CA PRO A 289 4.10 -11.02 -1.62
C PRO A 289 5.61 -11.26 -1.49
N ALA A 290 6.41 -10.25 -1.78
CA ALA A 290 7.86 -10.33 -1.77
C ALA A 290 8.47 -9.14 -1.01
N VAL A 291 9.67 -9.39 -0.50
CA VAL A 291 10.54 -8.36 0.06
C VAL A 291 11.82 -8.29 -0.74
N TRP A 292 12.28 -7.06 -0.93
CA TRP A 292 13.49 -6.71 -1.66
C TRP A 292 14.41 -5.93 -0.74
N VAL A 293 15.71 -6.23 -0.80
CA VAL A 293 16.75 -5.47 -0.09
C VAL A 293 17.90 -5.18 -1.05
N GLY A 294 18.26 -3.91 -1.21
CA GLY A 294 19.37 -3.51 -2.07
C GLY A 294 20.30 -2.49 -1.42
N GLY A 295 21.54 -2.45 -1.91
CA GLY A 295 22.62 -1.66 -1.34
C GLY A 295 23.98 -2.05 -1.92
N LYS A 296 25.06 -1.65 -1.25
CA LYS A 296 26.43 -1.76 -1.79
C LYS A 296 27.25 -2.92 -1.25
N ASP A 297 27.00 -3.36 -0.02
CA ASP A 297 27.76 -4.45 0.60
C ASP A 297 26.88 -5.69 0.81
N GLU A 298 27.29 -6.79 0.19
CA GLU A 298 26.52 -8.03 0.13
C GLU A 298 26.41 -8.72 1.49
N GLN A 299 27.42 -8.58 2.35
CA GLN A 299 27.36 -9.11 3.71
C GLN A 299 26.27 -8.42 4.53
N SER A 300 26.20 -7.10 4.44
CA SER A 300 25.16 -6.30 5.07
C SER A 300 23.78 -6.60 4.49
N LEU A 301 23.65 -6.82 3.17
CA LEU A 301 22.40 -7.29 2.55
C LEU A 301 21.92 -8.60 3.19
N GLY A 302 22.84 -9.54 3.40
CA GLY A 302 22.52 -10.81 4.03
C GLY A 302 21.99 -10.65 5.46
N GLN A 303 22.60 -9.75 6.24
CA GLN A 303 22.17 -9.48 7.62
C GLN A 303 20.82 -8.77 7.67
N ILE A 304 20.60 -7.77 6.81
CA ILE A 304 19.32 -7.05 6.72
C ILE A 304 18.22 -8.02 6.30
N MET A 305 18.46 -8.82 5.26
CA MET A 305 17.50 -9.82 4.78
C MET A 305 17.20 -10.87 5.86
N TYR A 306 18.20 -11.33 6.62
CA TYR A 306 18.00 -12.26 7.72
C TYR A 306 17.05 -11.70 8.79
N GLN A 307 17.27 -10.46 9.24
CA GLN A 307 16.39 -9.81 10.23
C GLN A 307 14.99 -9.58 9.66
N LEU A 308 14.92 -9.18 8.39
CA LEU A 308 13.66 -8.91 7.69
C LEU A 308 12.80 -10.16 7.57
N LEU A 309 13.39 -11.29 7.15
CA LEU A 309 12.66 -12.56 7.02
C LEU A 309 12.18 -13.09 8.37
N GLY A 310 12.89 -12.79 9.46
CA GLY A 310 12.46 -13.11 10.82
C GLY A 310 11.18 -12.39 11.27
N MET A 311 10.74 -11.35 10.54
CA MET A 311 9.49 -10.64 10.81
C MET A 311 8.27 -11.29 10.14
N PHE A 312 8.48 -12.22 9.20
CA PHE A 312 7.41 -12.85 8.43
C PHE A 312 7.28 -14.34 8.75
N PRO A 313 6.08 -14.92 8.57
CA PRO A 313 5.90 -16.37 8.68
C PRO A 313 6.85 -17.14 7.76
N SER A 314 7.24 -18.34 8.19
CA SER A 314 7.83 -19.33 7.30
C SER A 314 6.74 -19.90 6.40
N TRP A 315 7.05 -20.06 5.11
CA TRP A 315 6.18 -20.64 4.11
C TRP A 315 7.04 -21.39 3.08
#